data_AF-A0A4R1K8M6-F1
#
_entry.id   AF-A0A4R1K8M6-F1
#
_cell.length_a   1.000
_cell.length_b   1.000
_cell.length_c   1.000
_cell.angle_alpha   90.00
_cell.angle_beta   90.00
_cell.angle_gamma   90.00
#
_symmetry.space_group_name_H-M   'P 1'
#
loop_
_entity.id
_entity.type
_entity.pdbx_description
1 polymer ?
#
loop_
_entity_poly.entity_id
_entity_poly.type
_entity_poly.pdbx_seq_one_letter_code
_entity_poly.pdbx_strand_id
1 'polypeptide(L)'
;MNKKLYKIVFIDEDKKVQTIHASYLNPSSFLGLIEISDIVFIGQSDIIISPDDGKLKETFKNVERSYIPLNYIVRIDEVTMKKETPVIRLYSETQADS
;
A
#
# COMPACT_ATOMS: atom_id res chain seq x y z
N MET A 1 1.93 -21.41 -1.28
CA MET A 1 1.92 -20.57 -0.08
C MET A 1 1.07 -19.35 -0.36
N ASN A 2 0.12 -19.03 0.53
CA ASN A 2 -0.63 -17.78 0.45
C ASN A 2 0.27 -16.63 0.90
N LYS A 3 0.14 -15.47 0.27
CA LYS A 3 0.88 -14.28 0.67
C LYS A 3 0.06 -13.52 1.71
N LYS A 4 0.65 -13.23 2.87
CA LYS A 4 0.05 -12.30 3.84
C LYS A 4 0.32 -10.88 3.39
N LEU A 5 -0.68 -10.02 3.47
CA LEU A 5 -0.59 -8.59 3.22
C LEU A 5 -1.33 -7.87 4.34
N TYR A 6 -0.98 -6.60 4.54
CA TYR A 6 -1.75 -5.68 5.36
C TYR A 6 -2.65 -4.87 4.43
N LYS A 7 -3.95 -4.85 4.73
CA LYS A 7 -4.89 -3.89 4.13
C LYS A 7 -4.99 -2.69 5.06
N ILE A 8 -4.62 -1.52 4.58
CA ILE A 8 -4.63 -0.28 5.35
C ILE A 8 -5.71 0.63 4.79
N VAL A 9 -6.70 0.96 5.63
CA VAL A 9 -7.75 1.93 5.34
C VAL A 9 -7.40 3.20 6.11
N PHE A 10 -7.28 4.32 5.40
CA PHE A 10 -6.84 5.59 5.97
C PHE A 10 -7.57 6.76 5.31
N ILE A 11 -7.56 7.91 5.98
CA ILE A 11 -8.06 9.18 5.46
C ILE A 11 -6.87 9.89 4.80
N ASP A 12 -7.00 10.34 3.56
CA ASP A 12 -5.96 11.11 2.87
C ASP A 12 -6.03 12.63 3.16
N GLU A 13 -5.16 13.41 2.54
CA GLU A 13 -5.08 14.87 2.71
C GLU A 13 -6.37 15.60 2.27
N ASP A 14 -7.10 15.02 1.31
CA ASP A 14 -8.39 15.51 0.81
C ASP A 14 -9.58 15.03 1.67
N LYS A 15 -9.32 14.44 2.84
CA LYS A 15 -10.31 13.86 3.75
C LYS A 15 -11.13 12.71 3.15
N LYS A 16 -10.59 12.00 2.16
CA LYS A 16 -11.23 10.83 1.55
C LYS A 16 -10.72 9.54 2.18
N VAL A 17 -11.61 8.57 2.30
CA VAL A 17 -11.24 7.23 2.77
C VAL A 17 -10.62 6.46 1.61
N GLN A 18 -9.35 6.11 1.76
CA GLN A 18 -8.56 5.36 0.79
C GLN A 18 -8.20 3.98 1.34
N THR A 19 -7.85 3.07 0.43
CA THR A 19 -7.40 1.72 0.77
C THR A 19 -6.16 1.35 -0.02
N ILE A 20 -5.12 0.89 0.67
CA ILE A 20 -3.92 0.32 0.06
C ILE A 20 -3.60 -1.04 0.68
N HIS A 21 -2.75 -1.80 -0.02
CA HIS A 21 -2.18 -3.02 0.53
C HIS A 21 -0.66 -2.89 0.57
N ALA A 22 -0.03 -3.46 1.60
CA ALA A 22 1.41 -3.49 1.76
C ALA A 22 1.86 -4.86 2.23
N SER A 23 3.06 -5.30 1.84
CA SER A 23 3.62 -6.55 2.37
C SER A 23 4.17 -6.38 3.79
N TYR A 24 4.60 -5.17 4.15
CA TYR A 24 5.22 -4.89 5.43
C TYR A 24 4.57 -3.71 6.12
N LEU A 25 4.41 -3.85 7.44
CA LEU A 25 3.90 -2.81 8.34
C LEU A 25 4.70 -2.89 9.64
N ASN A 26 5.30 -1.77 10.04
CA ASN A 26 6.16 -1.70 11.22
C ASN A 26 5.86 -0.43 12.03
N PRO A 27 6.15 -0.43 13.35
CA PRO A 27 6.31 0.81 14.09
C PRO A 27 7.36 1.69 13.40
N SER A 28 7.06 2.99 13.24
CA SER A 28 8.01 3.92 12.65
C SER A 28 9.06 4.39 13.68
N SER A 29 10.23 4.79 13.18
CA SER A 29 11.20 5.58 13.95
C SER A 29 10.70 6.99 14.26
N PHE A 30 9.69 7.46 13.53
CA PHE A 30 9.00 8.73 13.75
C PHE A 30 7.81 8.55 14.70
N LEU A 31 7.83 9.27 15.81
CA LEU A 31 6.78 9.21 16.82
C LEU A 31 5.39 9.52 16.21
N GLY A 32 4.42 8.65 16.47
CA GLY A 32 3.04 8.85 16.03
C GLY A 32 2.77 8.47 14.57
N LEU A 33 3.74 7.89 13.87
CA LEU A 33 3.58 7.38 12.50
C LEU A 33 3.70 5.86 12.46
N ILE A 34 3.05 5.23 11.48
CA ILE A 34 3.25 3.83 11.09
C ILE A 34 4.00 3.79 9.77
N GLU A 35 5.03 2.95 9.68
CA GLU A 35 5.76 2.70 8.45
C GLU A 35 5.11 1.54 7.68
N ILE A 36 4.86 1.75 6.40
CA ILE A 36 4.48 0.69 5.45
C ILE A 36 5.44 0.66 4.29
N SER A 37 5.73 -0.52 3.76
CA SER A 37 6.60 -0.70 2.60
C SER A 37 6.18 -1.89 1.75
N ASP A 38 6.75 -1.95 0.53
CA ASP A 38 6.31 -2.88 -0.51
C ASP A 38 4.79 -2.76 -0.76
N ILE A 39 4.38 -1.54 -1.13
CA ILE A 39 2.98 -1.21 -1.44
C ILE A 39 2.58 -1.95 -2.73
N VAL A 40 1.47 -2.67 -2.64
CA VAL A 40 0.94 -3.49 -3.74
C VAL A 40 -0.50 -3.09 -4.07
N PHE A 41 -0.79 -3.05 -5.36
CA PHE A 41 -2.16 -2.91 -5.86
C PHE A 41 -2.65 -4.28 -6.31
N ILE A 42 -3.75 -4.73 -5.71
CA ILE A 42 -4.36 -6.04 -5.95
C ILE A 42 -5.52 -5.85 -6.94
N GLY A 43 -5.41 -6.47 -8.12
CA GLY A 43 -6.50 -6.69 -9.07
C GLY A 43 -7.47 -5.53 -9.36
N GLN A 44 -7.13 -4.70 -10.35
CA GLN A 44 -8.04 -4.34 -11.45
C GLN A 44 -7.17 -4.27 -12.71
N SER A 45 -7.58 -4.96 -13.77
CA SER A 45 -6.93 -4.91 -15.09
C SER A 45 -6.76 -3.45 -15.52
N ASP A 46 -5.68 -3.12 -16.22
CA ASP A 46 -5.40 -1.74 -16.71
C ASP A 46 -6.52 -1.16 -17.61
N ILE A 47 -7.50 -1.98 -17.97
CA ILE A 47 -8.60 -1.67 -18.88
C ILE A 47 -9.73 -0.89 -18.20
N ILE A 48 -9.91 -1.00 -16.87
CA ILE A 48 -10.91 -0.22 -16.12
C ILE A 48 -10.31 0.16 -14.77
N ILE A 49 -9.69 1.35 -14.70
CA ILE A 49 -9.20 1.95 -13.46
C ILE A 49 -10.14 3.11 -13.12
N SER A 50 -10.70 3.14 -11.89
CA SER A 50 -11.47 4.31 -11.47
C SER A 50 -10.56 5.55 -11.33
N PRO A 51 -11.06 6.79 -11.52
CA PRO A 51 -10.23 7.99 -11.39
C PRO A 51 -9.51 8.10 -10.04
N ASP A 52 -10.15 7.63 -8.96
CA ASP A 52 -9.56 7.62 -7.62
C ASP A 52 -8.45 6.57 -7.48
N ASP A 53 -8.62 5.37 -8.05
CA ASP A 53 -7.56 4.36 -8.11
C ASP A 53 -6.35 4.83 -8.91
N GLY A 54 -6.58 5.58 -10.00
CA GLY A 54 -5.51 6.18 -10.81
C GLY A 54 -4.69 7.21 -10.03
N LYS A 55 -5.36 8.08 -9.28
CA LYS A 55 -4.69 9.05 -8.39
C LYS A 55 -3.89 8.34 -7.30
N LEU A 56 -4.45 7.30 -6.71
CA LEU A 56 -3.79 6.53 -5.66
C LEU A 56 -2.54 5.82 -6.21
N LYS A 57 -2.63 5.19 -7.38
CA LYS A 57 -1.48 4.60 -8.07
C LYS A 57 -0.39 5.66 -8.35
N GLU A 58 -0.74 6.82 -8.91
CA GLU A 58 0.24 7.87 -9.19
C GLU A 58 0.85 8.45 -7.90
N THR A 59 0.07 8.58 -6.82
CA THR A 59 0.56 9.04 -5.49
C THR A 59 1.64 8.11 -4.95
N PHE A 60 1.48 6.80 -5.12
CA PHE A 60 2.42 5.80 -4.60
C PHE A 60 3.42 5.29 -5.65
N LYS A 61 3.46 5.91 -6.83
CA LYS A 61 4.42 5.58 -7.88
C LYS A 61 5.83 5.96 -7.43
N ASN A 62 6.76 5.01 -7.52
CA ASN A 62 8.13 5.16 -7.03
C ASN A 62 8.25 5.42 -5.51
N VAL A 63 7.19 5.20 -4.73
CA VAL A 63 7.24 5.30 -3.27
C VAL A 63 7.66 3.95 -2.69
N GLU A 64 8.88 3.87 -2.17
CA GLU A 64 9.37 2.66 -1.50
C GLU A 64 8.65 2.45 -0.15
N ARG A 65 8.49 3.54 0.62
CA ARG A 65 7.92 3.53 1.97
C ARG A 65 7.04 4.73 2.20
N SER A 66 6.00 4.55 2.99
CA SER A 66 5.13 5.64 3.45
C SER A 66 5.02 5.61 4.97
N TYR A 67 4.90 6.80 5.56
CA TYR A 67 4.73 7.00 6.99
C TYR A 67 3.38 7.66 7.24
N ILE A 68 2.42 6.89 7.72
CA ILE A 68 1.04 7.33 7.88
C ILE A 68 0.81 7.74 9.33
N PRO A 69 0.28 8.96 9.60
CA PRO A 69 -0.10 9.36 10.95
C PRO A 69 -1.13 8.42 11.57
N LEU A 70 -0.94 8.03 12.83
CA LEU A 70 -1.86 7.13 13.54
C LEU A 70 -3.32 7.63 13.53
N ASN A 71 -3.52 8.94 13.66
CA ASN A 71 -4.85 9.56 13.66
C ASN A 71 -5.51 9.62 12.27
N TYR A 72 -4.77 9.30 11.20
CA TYR A 72 -5.31 9.21 9.83
C TYR A 72 -5.70 7.77 9.49
N ILE A 73 -5.30 6.79 10.29
CA ILE A 73 -5.63 5.38 10.07
C ILE A 73 -7.03 5.10 10.59
N VAL A 74 -7.87 4.55 9.72
CA VAL A 74 -9.22 4.08 10.05
C VAL A 74 -9.16 2.62 10.53
N ARG A 75 -8.43 1.77 9.81
CA ARG A 75 -8.32 0.33 10.12
C ARG A 75 -7.11 -0.31 9.44
N ILE A 76 -6.51 -1.30 10.09
CA ILE A 76 -5.52 -2.20 9.51
C ILE A 76 -6.02 -3.64 9.68
N ASP A 77 -6.08 -4.38 8.58
CA ASP A 77 -6.45 -5.79 8.56
C ASP A 77 -5.27 -6.64 8.06
N GLU A 78 -4.95 -7.74 8.74
CA GLU A 78 -4.09 -8.79 8.17
C GLU A 78 -4.93 -9.66 7.22
N VAL A 79 -4.58 -9.66 5.94
CA VAL A 79 -5.31 -10.38 4.90
C VAL A 79 -4.43 -11.45 4.25
N THR A 80 -5.07 -12.55 3.85
CA THR A 80 -4.42 -13.65 3.16
C THR A 80 -4.82 -13.64 1.69
N MET A 81 -3.85 -13.49 0.80
CA MET A 81 -4.06 -13.48 -0.64
C MET A 81 -3.75 -14.84 -1.26
N LYS A 82 -4.61 -15.30 -2.18
CA LYS A 82 -4.37 -16.49 -2.99
C LYS A 82 -3.23 -16.23 -3.98
N LYS A 83 -2.43 -17.26 -4.30
CA LYS A 83 -1.23 -17.13 -5.14
C LYS A 83 -1.51 -16.60 -6.55
N GLU A 84 -2.70 -16.86 -7.08
CA GLU A 84 -3.10 -16.52 -8.45
C GLU A 84 -3.59 -15.07 -8.61
N THR A 85 -3.69 -14.31 -7.52
CA THR A 85 -4.16 -12.93 -7.58
C THR A 85 -3.06 -12.01 -8.15
N PRO A 86 -3.30 -11.30 -9.26
CA PRO A 86 -2.31 -10.41 -9.84
C PRO A 86 -2.06 -9.21 -8.90
N VAL A 87 -0.78 -8.91 -8.71
CA VAL A 87 -0.31 -7.77 -7.91
C VAL A 87 0.61 -6.89 -8.73
N ILE A 88 0.40 -5.58 -8.63
CA ILE A 88 1.25 -4.57 -9.25
C ILE A 88 2.04 -3.87 -8.15
N ARG A 89 3.37 -3.87 -8.29
CA ARG A 89 4.29 -3.07 -7.49
C ARG A 89 4.73 -1.87 -8.32
N LEU A 90 4.67 -0.68 -7.72
CA LEU A 90 5.03 0.57 -8.37
C LEU A 90 6.43 1.06 -7.99
N TYR A 91 7.16 0.24 -7.24
CA TYR A 91 8.57 0.41 -6.92
C TYR A 91 9.30 -0.88 -7.30
N SER A 92 10.39 -0.74 -8.05
CA SER A 92 11.33 -1.81 -8.29
C SER A 92 12.40 -1.75 -7.21
N GLU A 93 12.62 -2.85 -6.48
CA GLU A 93 13.89 -3.04 -5.78
C GLU A 93 14.99 -2.87 -6.83
N THR A 94 15.78 -1.79 -6.74
CA THR A 94 17.09 -1.81 -7.37
C THR A 94 17.82 -2.94 -6.70
N GLN A 95 18.21 -3.98 -7.46
CA GLN A 95 19.14 -4.99 -6.98
C GLN A 95 20.29 -4.23 -6.31
N ALA A 96 20.39 -4.34 -4.99
CA ALA A 96 21.59 -3.96 -4.29
C ALA A 96 22.67 -4.94 -4.79
N ASP A 97 23.37 -4.54 -5.84
CA ASP A 97 24.68 -5.08 -6.18
C ASP A 97 25.59 -4.80 -4.98
N SER A 98 25.70 -5.76 -4.05
CA SER A 98 26.94 -6.25 -3.40
C SER A 98 26.65 -7.27 -2.31
#